data_AF-A0A1M3NCX4-F1
#
_entry.id   AF-A0A1M3NCX4-F1
#
_cell.length_a   1.000
_cell.length_b   1.000
_cell.length_c   1.000
_cell.angle_alpha   90.00
_cell.angle_beta   90.00
_cell.angle_gamma   90.00
#
_symmetry.space_group_name_H-M   'P 1'
#
loop_
_entity.id
_entity.type
_entity.pdbx_description
1 polymer ?
#
loop_
_entity_poly.entity_id
_entity_poly.type
_entity_poly.pdbx_seq_one_letter_code
_entity_poly.pdbx_strand_id
1 'polypeptide(L)'
;MLVTILTILEVVYVVLLATWILFEKRPPVSTIAWILALIALPYVGFIVFFFFGPRRLVRKRLKHRRARGKAHACDEQGAGPLMAVAPHLEDPRVRQLEQLAVSLGEPAVDLCDDVTLFHDAASTYDAIEEAIRAAKHHIHVAYYIFDSGRAGTRFADLLIARAKEGLMVRVLVDHIGSSAMKRSMIDALRASGIKFAWYNAVSISRIRSRFDFRNHRKIVVCDGVVGFTGGINVCDDYVPEPERAPSSLRSIAGPPEERAGRRRVRQGHPAPWRDTHVRLRGDAVRWLQLTFFDDWHYATNYVTREPAYFPPPSGTGGHHVQIVASGPDRESEPIHRLYFAAIALARTRVLVTTPYFVPDGAILAALTTAALRGVDVRILVPRRGDSLVVTAAARSYYDGVIASGARVYEYEPTMVHAKTVVVDDFFAAVGTANIDNRSFRINFEVVAVLYGSGHADELAEQFHRDLTSAQEIDKPTRARIPLGWRIAEAGARLLSPLL
;
A
#
# COMPACT_ATOMS: atom_id res chain seq x y z
N MET A 1 36.56 -36.84 18.88
CA MET A 1 37.36 -35.67 18.45
C MET A 1 36.58 -34.79 17.47
N LEU A 2 36.11 -35.30 16.33
CA LEU A 2 35.35 -34.50 15.36
C LEU A 2 34.09 -33.86 15.94
N VAL A 3 33.25 -34.63 16.65
CA VAL A 3 32.02 -34.10 17.29
C VAL A 3 32.35 -32.98 18.28
N THR A 4 33.35 -33.19 19.14
CA THR A 4 33.81 -32.18 20.11
C THR A 4 34.28 -30.89 19.43
N ILE A 5 35.05 -31.01 18.35
CA ILE A 5 35.51 -29.85 17.57
C ILE A 5 34.32 -29.12 16.93
N LEU A 6 33.39 -29.85 16.33
CA LEU A 6 32.19 -29.26 15.73
C LEU A 6 31.31 -28.55 16.75
N THR A 7 31.12 -29.13 17.94
CA THR A 7 30.37 -28.50 19.04
C THR A 7 31.05 -27.24 19.56
N ILE A 8 32.38 -27.24 19.73
CA ILE A 8 33.12 -26.04 20.16
C ILE A 8 33.00 -24.94 19.10
N LEU A 9 33.15 -25.27 17.82
CA LEU A 9 33.02 -24.31 16.71
C LEU A 9 31.61 -23.71 16.65
N GLU A 10 30.59 -24.53 16.87
CA GLU A 10 29.20 -24.09 16.94
C GLU A 10 28.94 -23.14 18.10
N VAL A 11 29.41 -23.46 19.31
CA VAL A 11 29.26 -22.58 20.47
C VAL A 11 29.94 -21.23 20.24
N VAL A 12 31.19 -21.24 19.77
CA VAL A 12 31.92 -20.00 19.45
C VAL A 12 31.16 -19.19 18.39
N TYR A 13 30.66 -19.85 17.35
CA TYR A 13 29.88 -19.21 16.30
C TYR A 13 28.58 -18.58 16.83
N VAL A 14 27.78 -19.32 17.61
CA VAL A 14 26.53 -18.82 18.18
C VAL A 14 26.79 -17.64 19.10
N VAL A 15 27.87 -17.66 19.91
CA VAL A 15 28.26 -16.53 20.76
C VAL A 15 28.65 -15.30 19.93
N LEU A 16 29.49 -15.48 18.90
CA LEU A 16 29.88 -14.37 18.01
C LEU A 16 28.67 -13.80 17.28
N LEU A 17 27.78 -14.64 16.76
CA LEU A 17 26.60 -14.19 16.03
C LEU A 17 25.57 -13.54 16.95
N ALA A 18 25.29 -14.12 18.13
CA ALA A 18 24.41 -13.52 19.12
C ALA A 18 24.92 -12.15 19.55
N THR A 19 26.24 -12.02 19.81
CA THR A 19 26.90 -10.74 20.11
C THR A 19 26.71 -9.74 18.96
N TRP A 20 26.90 -10.18 17.71
CA TRP A 20 26.67 -9.33 16.53
C TRP A 20 25.20 -8.89 16.38
N ILE A 21 24.23 -9.79 16.59
CA ILE A 21 22.80 -9.47 16.54
C ILE A 21 22.44 -8.46 17.64
N LEU A 22 23.01 -8.61 18.85
CA LEU A 22 22.83 -7.66 19.95
C LEU A 22 23.33 -6.25 19.58
N PHE A 23 24.47 -6.15 18.89
CA PHE A 23 24.98 -4.87 18.39
C PHE A 23 24.17 -4.26 17.24
N GLU A 24 23.26 -5.02 16.63
CA GLU A 24 22.44 -4.54 15.51
C GLU A 24 21.26 -3.66 15.96
N LYS A 25 21.05 -3.46 17.28
CA LYS A 25 19.99 -2.62 17.90
C LYS A 25 18.58 -2.93 17.36
N ARG A 26 18.31 -4.20 17.10
CA ARG A 26 17.01 -4.70 16.62
C ARG A 26 15.99 -4.75 17.77
N PRO A 27 14.67 -4.83 17.48
CA PRO A 27 13.66 -5.05 18.51
C PRO A 27 14.03 -6.29 19.35
N PRO A 28 14.04 -6.19 20.70
CA PRO A 28 14.55 -7.25 21.57
C PRO A 28 13.92 -8.62 21.30
N VAL A 29 12.61 -8.65 20.99
CA VAL A 29 11.86 -9.86 20.68
C VAL A 29 12.43 -10.59 19.45
N SER A 30 12.77 -9.86 18.38
CA SER A 30 13.34 -10.46 17.16
C SER A 30 14.77 -10.94 17.39
N THR A 31 15.57 -10.18 18.14
CA THR A 31 16.92 -10.58 18.55
C THR A 31 16.90 -11.87 19.36
N ILE A 32 16.04 -11.93 20.37
CA ILE A 32 15.89 -13.12 21.23
C ILE A 32 15.41 -14.30 20.39
N ALA A 33 14.43 -14.12 19.50
CA ALA A 33 13.94 -15.20 18.63
C ALA A 33 15.05 -15.79 17.74
N TRP A 34 15.90 -14.94 17.15
CA TRP A 34 17.03 -15.42 16.35
C TRP A 34 18.09 -16.13 17.19
N ILE A 35 18.42 -15.59 18.37
CA ILE A 35 19.36 -16.24 19.30
C ILE A 35 18.81 -17.60 19.75
N LEU A 36 17.54 -17.67 20.14
CA LEU A 36 16.89 -18.93 20.52
C LEU A 36 16.83 -19.92 19.36
N ALA A 37 16.54 -19.48 18.13
CA ALA A 37 16.54 -20.36 16.96
C ALA A 37 17.93 -20.92 16.64
N LEU A 38 18.97 -20.10 16.80
CA LEU A 38 20.37 -20.54 16.64
C LEU A 38 20.79 -21.54 17.71
N ILE A 39 20.32 -21.39 18.95
CA ILE A 39 20.59 -22.32 20.05
C ILE A 39 19.79 -23.62 19.90
N ALA A 40 18.51 -23.53 19.54
CA ALA A 40 17.59 -24.66 19.49
C ALA A 40 17.79 -25.56 18.27
N LEU A 41 18.34 -25.03 17.17
CA LEU A 41 18.56 -25.75 15.92
C LEU A 41 20.04 -25.71 15.51
N PRO A 42 20.87 -26.59 16.10
CA PRO A 42 22.28 -26.72 15.71
C PRO A 42 22.45 -26.92 14.20
N TYR A 43 23.38 -26.19 13.57
CA TYR A 43 23.67 -26.15 12.12
C TYR A 43 22.52 -25.69 11.19
N VAL A 44 21.27 -26.05 11.47
CA VAL A 44 20.09 -25.64 10.69
C VAL A 44 19.78 -24.17 10.95
N GLY A 45 19.88 -23.71 12.20
CA GLY A 45 19.73 -22.33 12.58
C GLY A 45 20.70 -21.42 11.83
N PHE A 46 21.91 -21.90 11.52
CA PHE A 46 22.86 -21.19 10.64
C PHE A 46 22.30 -20.99 9.24
N ILE A 47 21.82 -22.07 8.61
CA ILE A 47 21.25 -22.01 7.25
C ILE A 47 20.05 -21.07 7.24
N VAL A 48 19.14 -21.21 8.21
CA VAL A 48 17.96 -20.36 8.35
C VAL A 48 18.37 -18.89 8.54
N PHE A 49 19.31 -18.60 9.43
CA PHE A 49 19.81 -17.24 9.63
C PHE A 49 20.55 -16.69 8.40
N PHE A 50 21.29 -17.50 7.66
CA PHE A 50 22.02 -17.04 6.48
C PHE A 50 21.07 -16.59 5.34
N PHE A 51 19.96 -17.31 5.18
CA PHE A 51 18.95 -17.03 4.16
C PHE A 51 17.92 -15.98 4.61
N PHE A 52 17.42 -16.07 5.84
CA PHE A 52 16.31 -15.27 6.36
C PHE A 52 16.72 -14.24 7.43
N GLY A 53 17.95 -14.31 7.93
CA GLY A 53 18.45 -13.43 8.96
C GLY A 53 18.54 -11.97 8.52
N PRO A 54 18.52 -11.04 9.47
CA PRO A 54 18.38 -9.63 9.17
C PRO A 54 19.64 -9.08 8.48
N ARG A 55 19.49 -8.29 7.41
CA ARG A 55 20.63 -7.62 6.73
C ARG A 55 20.54 -6.10 6.86
N ARG A 56 21.67 -5.44 7.14
CA ARG A 56 21.80 -3.98 6.96
C ARG A 56 21.81 -3.63 5.47
N LEU A 57 20.69 -3.11 4.97
CA LEU A 57 20.53 -2.71 3.56
C LEU A 57 21.00 -1.29 3.28
N VAL A 58 22.22 -1.00 3.69
CA VAL A 58 22.84 0.32 3.53
C VAL A 58 22.88 0.71 2.05
N ARG A 59 23.27 -0.18 1.14
CA ARG A 59 23.43 0.16 -0.29
C ARG A 59 22.11 0.55 -1.00
N LYS A 60 21.03 -0.22 -0.81
CA LYS A 60 19.72 0.09 -1.45
C LYS A 60 19.07 1.34 -0.85
N ARG A 61 19.12 1.49 0.47
CA ARG A 61 18.64 2.71 1.17
C ARG A 61 19.42 3.94 0.72
N LEU A 62 20.75 3.85 0.65
CA LEU A 62 21.59 4.95 0.15
C LEU A 62 21.27 5.30 -1.32
N LYS A 63 20.94 4.32 -2.16
CA LYS A 63 20.51 4.58 -3.54
C LYS A 63 19.21 5.39 -3.58
N HIS A 64 18.20 5.02 -2.80
CA HIS A 64 16.96 5.81 -2.69
C HIS A 64 17.20 7.20 -2.12
N ARG A 65 17.96 7.33 -1.04
CA ARG A 65 18.31 8.64 -0.46
C ARG A 65 19.00 9.56 -1.47
N ARG A 66 19.89 9.01 -2.31
CA ARG A 66 20.54 9.76 -3.41
C ARG A 66 19.59 10.08 -4.55
N ALA A 67 18.64 9.19 -4.87
CA ALA A 67 17.57 9.43 -5.83
C ALA A 67 16.78 10.69 -5.45
N ARG A 68 16.32 10.67 -4.20
CA ARG A 68 15.54 11.73 -3.58
C ARG A 68 16.24 13.07 -3.59
N GLY A 69 17.48 13.13 -3.07
CA GLY A 69 18.24 14.38 -3.08
C GLY A 69 18.42 14.98 -4.48
N LYS A 70 18.45 14.16 -5.55
CA LYS A 70 18.58 14.66 -6.93
C LYS A 70 17.25 15.09 -7.54
N ALA A 71 16.16 14.37 -7.28
CA ALA A 71 14.84 14.74 -7.79
C ALA A 71 14.38 16.06 -7.17
N HIS A 72 14.52 16.20 -5.85
CA HIS A 72 14.22 17.43 -5.12
C HIS A 72 15.08 18.61 -5.61
N ALA A 73 16.38 18.41 -5.85
CA ALA A 73 17.24 19.47 -6.38
C ALA A 73 16.82 19.96 -7.78
N CYS A 74 16.14 19.13 -8.59
CA CYS A 74 15.64 19.56 -9.90
C CYS A 74 14.32 20.33 -9.79
N ASP A 75 13.45 19.99 -8.82
CA ASP A 75 12.25 20.77 -8.50
C ASP A 75 12.64 22.15 -7.94
N GLU A 76 13.59 22.23 -7.00
CA GLU A 76 14.12 23.50 -6.45
C GLU A 76 14.79 24.41 -7.50
N GLN A 77 15.27 23.85 -8.61
CA GLN A 77 15.84 24.62 -9.73
C GLN A 77 14.77 25.09 -10.74
N GLY A 78 13.62 24.41 -10.79
CA GLY A 78 12.54 24.67 -11.74
C GLY A 78 11.39 25.51 -11.18
N ALA A 79 11.05 25.30 -9.93
CA ALA A 79 10.18 26.15 -9.14
C ALA A 79 11.08 27.00 -8.24
N GLY A 80 10.83 28.31 -8.14
CA GLY A 80 11.49 29.15 -7.14
C GLY A 80 11.37 28.59 -5.71
N PRO A 81 12.04 29.19 -4.70
CA PRO A 81 12.06 28.64 -3.34
C PRO A 81 10.66 28.22 -2.91
N LEU A 82 10.54 27.03 -2.29
CA LEU A 82 9.33 26.50 -1.67
C LEU A 82 8.63 27.62 -0.90
N MET A 83 7.75 28.35 -1.57
CA MET A 83 6.82 29.24 -0.89
C MET A 83 5.81 28.26 -0.34
N ALA A 84 6.04 27.83 0.89
CA ALA A 84 4.97 27.46 1.76
C ALA A 84 3.99 28.64 1.71
N VAL A 85 2.97 28.53 0.86
CA VAL A 85 1.75 29.29 1.07
C VAL A 85 1.26 28.72 2.38
N ALA A 86 1.70 29.31 3.49
CA ALA A 86 1.34 28.86 4.82
C ALA A 86 -0.18 28.84 4.82
N PRO A 87 -0.82 27.67 4.77
CA PRO A 87 -2.26 27.67 4.76
C PRO A 87 -2.66 28.24 6.12
N HIS A 88 -3.62 29.15 6.15
CA HIS A 88 -4.26 29.55 7.40
C HIS A 88 -5.06 28.34 7.92
N LEU A 89 -4.35 27.32 8.41
CA LEU A 89 -4.92 26.15 9.04
C LEU A 89 -5.37 26.59 10.42
N GLU A 90 -6.65 26.96 10.52
CA GLU A 90 -7.24 27.44 11.76
C GLU A 90 -7.21 26.36 12.86
N ASP A 91 -7.32 25.08 12.49
CA ASP A 91 -7.28 23.96 13.42
C ASP A 91 -5.84 23.67 13.94
N PRO A 92 -5.57 23.81 15.25
CA PRO A 92 -4.28 23.48 15.86
C PRO A 92 -3.83 22.03 15.62
N ARG A 93 -4.78 21.08 15.49
CA ARG A 93 -4.48 19.67 15.24
C ARG A 93 -3.83 19.49 13.87
N VAL A 94 -4.34 20.18 12.85
CA VAL A 94 -3.78 20.13 11.49
C VAL A 94 -2.37 20.70 11.47
N ARG A 95 -2.15 21.86 12.11
CA ARG A 95 -0.80 22.47 12.23
C ARG A 95 0.20 21.54 12.92
N GLN A 96 -0.22 20.83 13.96
CA GLN A 96 0.63 19.86 14.64
C GLN A 96 1.01 18.68 13.74
N LEU A 97 0.07 18.17 12.95
CA LEU A 97 0.32 17.09 12.00
C LEU A 97 1.22 17.53 10.84
N GLU A 98 1.01 18.74 10.31
CA GLU A 98 1.88 19.32 9.29
C GLU A 98 3.32 19.47 9.82
N GLN A 99 3.49 20.07 11.00
CA GLN A 99 4.81 20.22 11.63
C GLN A 99 5.51 18.87 11.83
N LEU A 100 4.76 17.86 12.27
CA LEU A 100 5.28 16.50 12.39
C LEU A 100 5.74 15.97 11.03
N ALA A 101 4.91 16.03 9.99
CA ALA A 101 5.25 15.56 8.66
C ALA A 101 6.50 16.28 8.11
N VAL A 102 6.56 17.60 8.20
CA VAL A 102 7.73 18.40 7.80
C VAL A 102 8.99 18.00 8.57
N SER A 103 8.90 17.79 9.88
CA SER A 103 10.04 17.33 10.68
C SER A 103 10.53 15.92 10.30
N LEU A 104 9.65 15.11 9.70
CA LEU A 104 9.96 13.77 9.19
C LEU A 104 10.52 13.81 7.76
N GLY A 105 10.68 15.02 7.20
CA GLY A 105 11.16 15.28 5.85
C GLY A 105 10.10 15.15 4.77
N GLU A 106 8.82 15.23 5.13
CA GLU A 106 7.69 15.25 4.18
C GLU A 106 7.33 16.67 3.79
N PRO A 107 6.63 16.87 2.66
CA PRO A 107 6.23 18.19 2.24
C PRO A 107 5.26 18.86 3.22
N ALA A 108 5.21 20.18 3.19
CA ALA A 108 4.14 20.96 3.84
C ALA A 108 2.78 20.69 3.18
N VAL A 109 1.72 21.24 3.75
CA VAL A 109 0.38 21.18 3.14
C VAL A 109 0.34 22.09 1.91
N ASP A 110 -0.12 21.55 0.79
CA ASP A 110 -0.33 22.29 -0.46
C ASP A 110 -1.81 22.46 -0.78
N LEU A 111 -2.09 23.31 -1.76
CA LEU A 111 -3.43 23.62 -2.24
C LEU A 111 -3.78 22.83 -3.51
N CYS A 112 -5.02 22.37 -3.56
CA CYS A 112 -5.65 21.84 -4.77
C CYS A 112 -6.91 22.64 -5.11
N ASP A 113 -7.10 22.89 -6.40
CA ASP A 113 -8.32 23.47 -6.95
C ASP A 113 -9.47 22.46 -6.94
N ASP A 114 -9.15 21.18 -7.16
CA ASP A 114 -10.12 20.08 -7.19
C ASP A 114 -9.53 18.82 -6.55
N VAL A 115 -10.36 18.18 -5.72
CA VAL A 115 -10.11 16.87 -5.12
C VAL A 115 -11.36 16.04 -5.30
N THR A 116 -11.26 14.94 -6.02
CA THR A 116 -12.39 14.03 -6.26
C THR A 116 -12.08 12.66 -5.71
N LEU A 117 -12.97 12.14 -4.86
CA LEU A 117 -12.89 10.79 -4.32
C LEU A 117 -13.73 9.85 -5.20
N PHE A 118 -13.17 8.67 -5.48
CA PHE A 118 -13.83 7.60 -6.20
C PHE A 118 -13.96 6.40 -5.27
N HIS A 119 -15.10 5.73 -5.32
CA HIS A 119 -15.42 4.60 -4.44
C HIS A 119 -15.54 3.26 -5.19
N ASP A 120 -15.23 3.27 -6.49
CA ASP A 120 -15.23 2.10 -7.34
C ASP A 120 -14.19 2.26 -8.46
N ALA A 121 -13.84 1.15 -9.10
CA ALA A 121 -12.84 1.16 -10.15
C ALA A 121 -13.36 1.64 -11.50
N ALA A 122 -14.66 1.53 -11.80
CA ALA A 122 -15.19 1.98 -13.07
C ALA A 122 -15.04 3.51 -13.19
N SER A 123 -15.53 4.23 -12.19
CA SER A 123 -15.39 5.70 -12.11
C SER A 123 -13.93 6.15 -12.03
N THR A 124 -13.09 5.42 -11.29
CA THR A 124 -11.65 5.70 -11.22
C THR A 124 -10.96 5.52 -12.58
N TYR A 125 -11.22 4.41 -13.27
CA TYR A 125 -10.61 4.13 -14.58
C TYR A 125 -11.04 5.15 -15.62
N ASP A 126 -12.33 5.50 -15.66
CA ASP A 126 -12.83 6.50 -16.59
C ASP A 126 -12.17 7.87 -16.35
N ALA A 127 -12.02 8.28 -15.08
CA ALA A 127 -11.34 9.53 -14.74
C ALA A 127 -9.84 9.54 -15.09
N ILE A 128 -9.14 8.42 -14.88
CA ILE A 128 -7.72 8.29 -15.29
C ILE A 128 -7.60 8.37 -16.81
N GLU A 129 -8.47 7.69 -17.55
CA GLU A 129 -8.44 7.70 -19.01
C GLU A 129 -8.77 9.08 -19.58
N GLU A 130 -9.73 9.80 -18.99
CA GLU A 130 -10.01 11.19 -19.34
C GLU A 130 -8.76 12.06 -19.16
N ALA A 131 -8.08 11.95 -18.01
CA ALA A 131 -6.85 12.70 -17.76
C ALA A 131 -5.73 12.35 -18.75
N ILE A 132 -5.55 11.07 -19.08
CA ILE A 132 -4.56 10.62 -20.06
C ILE A 132 -4.87 11.15 -21.47
N ARG A 133 -6.14 11.18 -21.88
CA ARG A 133 -6.58 11.77 -23.16
C ARG A 133 -6.33 13.28 -23.19
N ALA A 134 -6.57 13.97 -22.07
CA ALA A 134 -6.41 15.41 -21.96
C ALA A 134 -4.95 15.86 -21.81
N ALA A 135 -4.04 14.97 -21.42
CA ALA A 135 -2.62 15.27 -21.23
C ALA A 135 -1.98 15.81 -22.52
N LYS A 136 -1.05 16.76 -22.40
CA LYS A 136 -0.42 17.46 -23.54
C LYS A 136 1.10 17.36 -23.56
N HIS A 137 1.72 17.12 -22.41
CA HIS A 137 3.18 17.14 -22.25
C HIS A 137 3.72 15.76 -21.85
N HIS A 138 3.22 15.18 -20.75
CA HIS A 138 3.72 13.90 -20.27
C HIS A 138 2.71 13.12 -19.43
N ILE A 139 2.89 11.80 -19.40
CA ILE A 139 2.10 10.87 -18.60
C ILE A 139 3.05 9.91 -17.88
N HIS A 140 3.07 9.93 -16.55
CA HIS A 140 3.87 9.00 -15.74
C HIS A 140 2.95 8.10 -14.93
N VAL A 141 3.22 6.81 -15.00
CA VAL A 141 2.37 5.76 -14.41
C VAL A 141 3.23 4.82 -13.58
N ALA A 142 2.87 4.64 -12.31
CA ALA A 142 3.42 3.64 -11.42
C ALA A 142 2.32 2.78 -10.79
N TYR A 143 2.46 1.45 -10.87
CA TYR A 143 1.52 0.51 -10.25
C TYR A 143 2.23 -0.70 -9.63
N TYR A 144 1.64 -1.21 -8.55
CA TYR A 144 2.01 -2.50 -7.98
C TYR A 144 1.58 -3.66 -8.89
N ILE A 145 0.27 -3.74 -9.18
CA ILE A 145 -0.31 -4.72 -10.10
C ILE A 145 -0.80 -3.98 -11.35
N PHE A 146 -0.26 -4.41 -12.48
CA PHE A 146 -0.69 -4.11 -13.83
C PHE A 146 -0.68 -5.42 -14.61
N ASP A 147 -1.86 -5.98 -14.86
CA ASP A 147 -1.99 -7.24 -15.61
C ASP A 147 -2.24 -7.00 -17.12
N SER A 148 -2.33 -8.09 -17.89
CA SER A 148 -2.76 -8.03 -19.30
C SER A 148 -4.20 -8.50 -19.48
N GLY A 149 -5.05 -8.25 -18.49
CA GLY A 149 -6.50 -8.42 -18.54
C GLY A 149 -7.19 -7.32 -19.36
N ARG A 150 -8.50 -7.19 -19.20
CA ARG A 150 -9.32 -6.18 -19.88
C ARG A 150 -8.91 -4.77 -19.45
N ALA A 151 -8.82 -4.52 -18.15
CA ALA A 151 -8.41 -3.21 -17.61
C ALA A 151 -7.00 -2.84 -18.09
N GLY A 152 -6.05 -3.76 -17.94
CA GLY A 152 -4.65 -3.52 -18.34
C GLY A 152 -4.48 -3.30 -19.84
N THR A 153 -5.21 -4.03 -20.69
CA THR A 153 -5.17 -3.82 -22.14
C THR A 153 -5.74 -2.46 -22.52
N ARG A 154 -6.90 -2.08 -21.95
CA ARG A 154 -7.54 -0.77 -22.16
C ARG A 154 -6.57 0.39 -21.83
N PHE A 155 -5.88 0.30 -20.70
CA PHE A 155 -4.89 1.29 -20.28
C PHE A 155 -3.65 1.29 -21.18
N ALA A 156 -3.11 0.12 -21.50
CA ALA A 156 -1.93 0.00 -22.36
C ALA A 156 -2.18 0.59 -23.76
N ASP A 157 -3.33 0.29 -24.37
CA ASP A 157 -3.70 0.81 -25.69
C ASP A 157 -3.80 2.33 -25.69
N LEU A 158 -4.40 2.91 -24.64
CA LEU A 158 -4.50 4.36 -24.50
C LEU A 158 -3.12 5.01 -24.35
N LEU A 159 -2.26 4.46 -23.49
CA LEU A 159 -0.89 4.97 -23.30
C LEU A 159 -0.07 4.87 -24.61
N ILE A 160 -0.23 3.77 -25.36
CA ILE A 160 0.41 3.58 -26.67
C ILE A 160 -0.07 4.65 -27.67
N ALA A 161 -1.36 4.95 -27.69
CA ALA A 161 -1.91 5.98 -28.56
C ALA A 161 -1.28 7.35 -28.25
N ARG A 162 -1.27 7.75 -26.96
CA ARG A 162 -0.65 9.03 -26.54
C ARG A 162 0.84 9.09 -26.85
N ALA A 163 1.58 8.00 -26.65
CA ALA A 163 3.01 7.94 -26.98
C ALA A 163 3.27 8.10 -28.49
N LYS A 164 2.43 7.49 -29.34
CA LYS A 164 2.51 7.64 -30.81
C LYS A 164 2.20 9.06 -31.28
N GLU A 165 1.39 9.81 -30.53
CA GLU A 165 1.17 11.25 -30.77
C GLU A 165 2.34 12.14 -30.31
N GLY A 166 3.40 11.54 -29.74
CA GLY A 166 4.63 12.24 -29.36
C GLY A 166 4.73 12.61 -27.89
N LEU A 167 3.77 12.22 -27.04
CA LEU A 167 3.84 12.51 -25.60
C LEU A 167 4.92 11.68 -24.91
N MET A 168 5.59 12.29 -23.93
CA MET A 168 6.53 11.57 -23.08
C MET A 168 5.78 10.68 -22.08
N VAL A 169 5.78 9.37 -22.31
CA VAL A 169 5.09 8.40 -21.44
C VAL A 169 6.11 7.51 -20.71
N ARG A 170 5.99 7.43 -19.38
CA ARG A 170 6.79 6.54 -18.53
C ARG A 170 5.89 5.58 -17.76
N VAL A 171 6.20 4.28 -17.83
CA VAL A 171 5.46 3.21 -17.12
C VAL A 171 6.42 2.43 -16.23
N LEU A 172 6.18 2.46 -14.94
CA LEU A 172 6.93 1.75 -13.91
C LEU A 172 6.02 0.76 -13.20
N VAL A 173 6.37 -0.53 -13.23
CA VAL A 173 5.53 -1.56 -12.59
C VAL A 173 6.36 -2.46 -11.68
N ASP A 174 5.79 -2.90 -10.56
CA ASP A 174 6.48 -3.86 -9.69
C ASP A 174 6.60 -5.23 -10.35
N HIS A 175 7.81 -5.79 -10.34
CA HIS A 175 8.08 -7.05 -11.03
C HIS A 175 7.35 -8.27 -10.44
N ILE A 176 7.06 -8.29 -9.13
CA ILE A 176 6.33 -9.41 -8.52
C ILE A 176 4.83 -9.17 -8.63
N GLY A 177 4.37 -7.97 -8.28
CA GLY A 177 2.95 -7.62 -8.34
C GLY A 177 2.39 -7.75 -9.77
N SER A 178 3.16 -7.34 -10.78
CA SER A 178 2.76 -7.38 -12.18
C SER A 178 3.32 -8.59 -12.94
N SER A 179 3.51 -9.72 -12.26
CA SER A 179 4.00 -10.96 -12.87
C SER A 179 3.04 -11.58 -13.90
N ALA A 180 1.76 -11.19 -13.87
CA ALA A 180 0.75 -11.58 -14.86
C ALA A 180 0.80 -10.76 -16.17
N MET A 181 1.69 -9.76 -16.27
CA MET A 181 1.84 -8.94 -17.46
C MET A 181 2.51 -9.73 -18.59
N LYS A 182 1.85 -9.84 -19.74
CA LYS A 182 2.35 -10.61 -20.90
C LYS A 182 3.50 -9.87 -21.57
N ARG A 183 4.49 -10.64 -22.02
CA ARG A 183 5.65 -10.12 -22.78
C ARG A 183 5.24 -9.33 -24.02
N SER A 184 4.20 -9.76 -24.73
CA SER A 184 3.68 -9.07 -25.92
C SER A 184 3.20 -7.64 -25.61
N MET A 185 2.54 -7.42 -24.47
CA MET A 185 2.11 -6.10 -24.03
C MET A 185 3.33 -5.22 -23.72
N ILE A 186 4.32 -5.76 -23.00
CA ILE A 186 5.55 -5.02 -22.66
C ILE A 186 6.32 -4.61 -23.92
N ASP A 187 6.43 -5.53 -24.89
CA ASP A 187 7.11 -5.27 -26.15
C ASP A 187 6.34 -4.22 -26.97
N ALA A 188 5.00 -4.26 -26.98
CA ALA A 188 4.16 -3.24 -27.61
C ALA A 188 4.32 -1.86 -26.98
N LEU A 189 4.33 -1.77 -25.64
CA LEU A 189 4.59 -0.52 -24.91
C LEU A 189 5.94 0.07 -25.36
N ARG A 190 7.01 -0.72 -25.30
CA ARG A 190 8.36 -0.26 -25.69
C ARG A 190 8.45 0.15 -27.16
N ALA A 191 7.86 -0.63 -28.06
CA ALA A 191 7.86 -0.35 -29.50
C ALA A 191 7.15 0.96 -29.85
N SER A 192 6.18 1.39 -29.04
CA SER A 192 5.48 2.67 -29.21
C SER A 192 6.25 3.91 -28.73
N GLY A 193 7.44 3.74 -28.16
CA GLY A 193 8.25 4.83 -27.62
C GLY A 193 8.10 5.06 -26.11
N ILE A 194 7.17 4.36 -25.45
CA ILE A 194 6.99 4.40 -23.99
C ILE A 194 8.26 3.96 -23.28
N LYS A 195 8.69 4.74 -22.28
CA LYS A 195 9.77 4.34 -21.39
C LYS A 195 9.20 3.40 -20.34
N PHE A 196 9.46 2.10 -20.49
CA PHE A 196 9.00 1.07 -19.57
C PHE A 196 10.13 0.60 -18.64
N ALA A 197 9.85 0.46 -17.34
CA ALA A 197 10.79 -0.07 -16.36
C ALA A 197 10.13 -1.03 -15.35
N TRP A 198 10.90 -2.03 -14.93
CA TRP A 198 10.55 -2.91 -13.82
C TRP A 198 11.09 -2.36 -12.51
N TYR A 199 10.23 -2.20 -11.51
CA TYR A 199 10.66 -1.91 -10.16
C TYR A 199 11.21 -3.18 -9.48
N ASN A 200 12.41 -3.07 -8.91
CA ASN A 200 13.12 -4.13 -8.17
C ASN A 200 13.03 -5.52 -8.84
N ALA A 201 13.40 -5.59 -10.13
CA ALA A 201 13.42 -6.80 -10.93
C ALA A 201 14.21 -7.92 -10.24
N VAL A 202 13.55 -9.07 -10.09
CA VAL A 202 14.12 -10.27 -9.47
C VAL A 202 14.84 -11.08 -10.54
N SER A 203 16.09 -11.44 -10.29
CA SER A 203 16.89 -12.29 -11.18
C SER A 203 17.39 -13.51 -10.42
N ILE A 204 17.17 -14.71 -10.98
CA ILE A 204 17.57 -16.01 -10.42
C ILE A 204 19.11 -16.10 -10.25
N SER A 205 19.88 -15.39 -11.09
CA SER A 205 21.34 -15.30 -10.99
C SER A 205 21.82 -14.63 -9.69
N ARG A 206 20.96 -13.85 -9.01
CA ARG A 206 21.26 -13.25 -7.71
C ARG A 206 20.67 -14.15 -6.62
N ILE A 207 21.44 -15.15 -6.18
CA ILE A 207 21.18 -16.11 -5.05
C ILE A 207 20.75 -15.44 -3.71
N ARG A 208 20.62 -14.10 -3.66
CA ARG A 208 20.35 -13.29 -2.47
C ARG A 208 19.46 -12.05 -2.74
N SER A 209 18.65 -12.03 -3.81
CA SER A 209 17.74 -10.91 -4.10
C SER A 209 16.60 -10.84 -3.06
N ARG A 210 16.42 -9.70 -2.38
CA ARG A 210 15.28 -9.49 -1.46
C ARG A 210 13.98 -9.36 -2.25
N PHE A 211 13.08 -10.31 -2.03
CA PHE A 211 11.69 -10.30 -2.51
C PHE A 211 10.84 -9.28 -1.75
N ASP A 212 11.25 -8.90 -0.55
CA ASP A 212 10.38 -8.22 0.42
C ASP A 212 10.08 -6.75 0.05
N PHE A 213 11.03 -6.04 -0.54
CA PHE A 213 10.85 -4.62 -0.91
C PHE A 213 10.12 -4.48 -2.24
N ARG A 214 8.88 -4.02 -2.18
CA ARG A 214 8.00 -3.88 -3.34
C ARG A 214 7.48 -2.46 -3.44
N ASN A 215 7.30 -2.00 -4.68
CA ASN A 215 6.61 -0.75 -4.92
C ASN A 215 5.12 -1.00 -4.88
N HIS A 216 4.46 -0.58 -3.80
CA HIS A 216 3.03 -0.77 -3.62
C HIS A 216 2.22 0.48 -4.03
N ARG A 217 2.92 1.50 -4.53
CA ARG A 217 2.33 2.77 -4.94
C ARG A 217 1.54 2.63 -6.22
N LYS A 218 0.51 3.46 -6.34
CA LYS A 218 -0.39 3.58 -7.48
C LYS A 218 -0.45 5.07 -7.75
N ILE A 219 0.28 5.51 -8.77
CA ILE A 219 0.48 6.92 -9.10
C ILE A 219 0.25 7.06 -10.60
N VAL A 220 -0.64 7.97 -10.97
CA VAL A 220 -0.73 8.48 -12.34
C VAL A 220 -0.57 9.98 -12.26
N VAL A 221 0.34 10.55 -13.05
CA VAL A 221 0.53 12.00 -13.17
C VAL A 221 0.44 12.39 -14.64
N CYS A 222 -0.45 13.33 -14.94
CA CYS A 222 -0.62 13.94 -16.25
C CYS A 222 -0.20 15.41 -16.17
N ASP A 223 0.78 15.78 -16.98
CA ASP A 223 1.32 17.15 -17.12
C ASP A 223 1.84 17.82 -15.84
N GLY A 224 1.95 17.08 -14.73
CA GLY A 224 2.32 17.61 -13.42
C GLY A 224 1.22 18.43 -12.74
N VAL A 225 0.01 18.44 -13.29
CA VAL A 225 -1.14 19.23 -12.79
C VAL A 225 -2.28 18.33 -12.32
N VAL A 226 -2.47 17.15 -12.93
CA VAL A 226 -3.48 16.17 -12.52
C VAL A 226 -2.80 14.90 -12.03
N GLY A 227 -3.13 14.47 -10.82
CA GLY A 227 -2.54 13.32 -10.15
C GLY A 227 -3.58 12.37 -9.59
N PHE A 228 -3.26 11.08 -9.54
CA PHE A 228 -4.12 10.04 -8.95
C PHE A 228 -3.32 9.18 -7.98
N THR A 229 -3.95 8.80 -6.87
CA THR A 229 -3.45 7.74 -5.99
C THR A 229 -4.58 7.08 -5.18
N GLY A 230 -4.36 5.87 -4.64
CA GLY A 230 -5.40 5.13 -3.94
C GLY A 230 -5.10 3.63 -3.83
N GLY A 231 -6.12 2.81 -3.57
CA GLY A 231 -5.96 1.35 -3.43
C GLY A 231 -6.08 0.56 -4.73
N ILE A 232 -6.76 1.12 -5.74
CA ILE A 232 -7.18 0.41 -6.98
C ILE A 232 -5.98 0.12 -7.89
N ASN A 233 -5.72 -1.16 -8.15
CA ASN A 233 -4.72 -1.63 -9.12
C ASN A 233 -5.31 -1.70 -10.54
N VAL A 234 -4.46 -1.94 -11.55
CA VAL A 234 -4.91 -2.24 -12.92
C VAL A 234 -5.01 -3.75 -13.10
N CYS A 235 -6.15 -4.32 -12.73
CA CYS A 235 -6.46 -5.75 -12.95
C CYS A 235 -7.96 -6.02 -13.07
N ASP A 236 -8.29 -7.21 -13.54
CA ASP A 236 -9.68 -7.63 -13.79
C ASP A 236 -10.47 -7.96 -12.51
N ASP A 237 -9.84 -8.03 -11.32
CA ASP A 237 -10.53 -8.22 -10.03
C ASP A 237 -11.49 -7.05 -9.70
N TYR A 238 -11.26 -5.90 -10.31
CA TYR A 238 -12.08 -4.70 -10.19
C TYR A 238 -13.11 -4.52 -11.30
N VAL A 239 -13.12 -5.41 -12.31
CA VAL A 239 -13.99 -5.28 -13.47
C VAL A 239 -15.03 -6.40 -13.43
N PRO A 240 -16.34 -6.10 -13.60
CA PRO A 240 -17.36 -7.14 -13.72
C PRO A 240 -16.98 -8.14 -14.82
N GLU A 241 -17.12 -9.45 -14.54
CA GLU A 241 -17.04 -10.44 -15.61
C GLU A 241 -18.19 -10.16 -16.60
N PRO A 242 -17.94 -10.22 -17.92
CA PRO A 242 -19.00 -10.09 -18.90
C PRO A 242 -20.06 -11.17 -18.69
N GLU A 243 -21.35 -10.81 -18.80
CA GLU A 243 -22.44 -11.78 -18.74
C GLU A 243 -22.16 -12.92 -19.72
N ARG A 244 -22.03 -14.14 -19.21
CA ARG A 244 -22.01 -15.32 -20.08
C ARG A 244 -23.38 -15.42 -20.73
N ALA A 245 -23.42 -15.38 -22.06
CA ALA A 245 -24.62 -15.73 -22.80
C ALA A 245 -25.18 -17.06 -22.25
N PRO A 246 -26.49 -17.17 -21.96
CA PRO A 246 -27.07 -18.41 -21.48
C PRO A 246 -26.72 -19.50 -22.48
N SER A 247 -26.07 -20.57 -22.01
CA SER A 247 -25.66 -21.69 -22.84
C SER A 247 -26.91 -22.42 -23.34
N SER A 248 -27.50 -21.96 -24.44
CA SER A 248 -28.63 -22.58 -25.13
C SER A 248 -28.26 -23.86 -25.90
N LEU A 249 -27.04 -24.37 -25.74
CA LEU A 249 -26.55 -25.62 -26.33
C LEU A 249 -26.14 -26.64 -25.26
N ARG A 250 -27.08 -26.96 -24.36
CA ARG A 250 -27.12 -28.25 -23.67
C ARG A 250 -28.48 -28.91 -23.92
N SER A 251 -28.66 -29.28 -25.18
CA SER A 251 -29.69 -30.20 -25.63
C SER A 251 -29.01 -31.13 -26.62
N ILE A 252 -29.23 -32.44 -26.45
CA ILE A 252 -28.73 -33.57 -27.27
C ILE A 252 -27.31 -34.06 -26.93
N ALA A 253 -27.19 -34.85 -25.85
CA ALA A 253 -26.38 -36.09 -25.82
C ALA A 253 -26.51 -36.82 -24.47
N GLY A 254 -27.27 -37.93 -24.46
CA GLY A 254 -27.05 -39.16 -23.68
C GLY A 254 -27.08 -39.15 -22.13
N PRO A 255 -27.45 -40.28 -21.49
CA PRO A 255 -27.43 -40.40 -20.03
C PRO A 255 -25.98 -40.47 -19.49
N PRO A 256 -25.75 -40.12 -18.22
CA PRO A 256 -24.40 -39.94 -17.69
C PRO A 256 -23.81 -41.26 -17.19
N GLU A 257 -22.77 -41.76 -17.85
CA GLU A 257 -21.85 -42.73 -17.24
C GLU A 257 -20.64 -42.02 -16.62
N GLU A 258 -20.38 -42.45 -15.38
CA GLU A 258 -19.30 -42.12 -14.47
C GLU A 258 -17.93 -41.84 -15.13
N ARG A 259 -17.49 -40.58 -15.05
CA ARG A 259 -16.07 -40.28 -14.79
C ARG A 259 -15.94 -39.17 -13.76
N ALA A 260 -15.55 -39.60 -12.55
CA ALA A 260 -15.18 -38.75 -11.43
C ALA A 260 -13.94 -37.90 -11.76
N GLY A 261 -14.17 -36.72 -12.33
CA GLY A 261 -13.24 -35.60 -12.28
C GLY A 261 -13.86 -34.51 -11.40
N ARG A 262 -13.28 -34.24 -10.23
CA ARG A 262 -13.68 -33.15 -9.33
C ARG A 262 -13.52 -31.79 -10.02
N ARG A 263 -14.47 -31.42 -10.87
CA ARG A 263 -14.60 -30.06 -11.38
C ARG A 263 -15.44 -29.29 -10.37
N ARG A 264 -14.76 -28.56 -9.47
CA ARG A 264 -15.41 -27.60 -8.58
C ARG A 264 -16.32 -26.70 -9.42
N VAL A 265 -17.63 -26.84 -9.24
CA VAL A 265 -18.60 -25.87 -9.70
C VAL A 265 -18.29 -24.57 -8.95
N ARG A 266 -17.72 -23.57 -9.63
CA ARG A 266 -17.61 -22.21 -9.09
C ARG A 266 -19.03 -21.67 -8.96
N GLN A 267 -19.60 -21.74 -7.76
CA GLN A 267 -20.81 -21.01 -7.40
C GLN A 267 -20.54 -19.51 -7.49
N GLY A 268 -21.38 -18.75 -8.20
CA GLY A 268 -21.50 -17.29 -8.15
C GLY A 268 -20.26 -16.49 -8.58
N HIS A 269 -20.37 -15.65 -9.61
CA HIS A 269 -19.25 -14.80 -10.01
C HIS A 269 -19.04 -13.74 -8.90
N PRO A 270 -17.82 -13.55 -8.38
CA PRO A 270 -17.59 -12.55 -7.34
C PRO A 270 -17.84 -11.16 -7.95
N ALA A 271 -18.63 -10.33 -7.26
CA ALA A 271 -18.75 -8.92 -7.62
C ALA A 271 -17.38 -8.21 -7.49
N PRO A 272 -17.16 -7.10 -8.21
CA PRO A 272 -15.89 -6.37 -8.20
C PRO A 272 -15.43 -5.96 -6.80
N TRP A 273 -14.12 -5.89 -6.60
CA TRP A 273 -13.56 -5.40 -5.34
C TRP A 273 -13.97 -3.95 -5.07
N ARG A 274 -14.30 -3.68 -3.81
CA ARG A 274 -14.66 -2.35 -3.31
C ARG A 274 -13.41 -1.62 -2.84
N ASP A 275 -13.07 -0.50 -3.46
CA ASP A 275 -11.82 0.21 -3.17
C ASP A 275 -11.96 1.71 -3.48
N THR A 276 -11.08 2.54 -2.92
CA THR A 276 -11.14 4.00 -2.97
C THR A 276 -9.90 4.58 -3.64
N HIS A 277 -10.10 5.58 -4.48
CA HIS A 277 -9.05 6.35 -5.15
C HIS A 277 -9.31 7.85 -5.03
N VAL A 278 -8.28 8.66 -5.18
CA VAL A 278 -8.40 10.13 -5.20
C VAL A 278 -7.75 10.68 -6.46
N ARG A 279 -8.43 11.63 -7.11
CA ARG A 279 -7.86 12.55 -8.10
C ARG A 279 -7.59 13.88 -7.44
N LEU A 280 -6.43 14.43 -7.75
CA LEU A 280 -5.98 15.74 -7.32
C LEU A 280 -5.70 16.59 -8.56
N ARG A 281 -6.13 17.85 -8.53
CA ARG A 281 -5.70 18.88 -9.47
C ARG A 281 -5.22 20.10 -8.69
N GLY A 282 -3.94 20.42 -8.83
CA GLY A 282 -3.29 21.55 -8.15
C GLY A 282 -1.89 21.21 -7.67
N ASP A 283 -1.38 22.03 -6.76
CA ASP A 283 0.05 22.11 -6.42
C ASP A 283 0.55 20.82 -5.74
N ALA A 284 -0.29 20.14 -4.97
CA ALA A 284 0.06 18.88 -4.30
C ALA A 284 0.46 17.75 -5.27
N VAL A 285 0.06 17.82 -6.55
CA VAL A 285 0.41 16.83 -7.58
C VAL A 285 1.93 16.76 -7.81
N ARG A 286 2.66 17.85 -7.54
CA ARG A 286 4.12 17.89 -7.63
C ARG A 286 4.79 16.82 -6.77
N TRP A 287 4.20 16.48 -5.62
CA TRP A 287 4.77 15.49 -4.70
C TRP A 287 4.52 14.05 -5.17
N LEU A 288 3.40 13.80 -5.87
CA LEU A 288 3.20 12.53 -6.57
C LEU A 288 4.22 12.37 -7.71
N GLN A 289 4.47 13.44 -8.46
CA GLN A 289 5.49 13.50 -9.52
C GLN A 289 6.89 13.22 -8.96
N LEU A 290 7.28 13.89 -7.87
CA LEU A 290 8.56 13.66 -7.19
C LEU A 290 8.70 12.22 -6.69
N THR A 291 7.65 11.69 -6.05
CA THR A 291 7.62 10.31 -5.57
C THR A 291 7.78 9.31 -6.72
N PHE A 292 7.14 9.58 -7.87
CA PHE A 292 7.35 8.78 -9.09
C PHE A 292 8.80 8.84 -9.57
N PHE A 293 9.41 10.02 -9.62
CA PHE A 293 10.79 10.17 -10.08
C PHE A 293 11.82 9.51 -9.15
N ASP A 294 11.57 9.48 -7.84
CA ASP A 294 12.39 8.75 -6.88
C ASP A 294 12.41 7.25 -7.21
N ASP A 295 11.24 6.68 -7.47
CA ASP A 295 11.09 5.27 -7.83
C ASP A 295 11.66 4.98 -9.22
N TRP A 296 11.45 5.90 -10.17
CA TRP A 296 11.99 5.82 -11.52
C TRP A 296 13.52 5.83 -11.51
N HIS A 297 14.13 6.75 -10.76
CA HIS A 297 15.58 6.82 -10.60
C HIS A 297 16.12 5.56 -9.92
N TYR A 298 15.43 5.06 -8.89
CA TYR A 298 15.83 3.80 -8.27
C TYR A 298 15.81 2.64 -9.27
N ALA A 299 14.79 2.55 -10.13
CA ALA A 299 14.65 1.47 -11.10
C ALA A 299 15.66 1.59 -12.26
N THR A 300 15.93 2.81 -12.74
CA THR A 300 16.63 3.04 -14.02
C THR A 300 18.00 3.71 -13.90
N ASN A 301 18.33 4.29 -12.74
CA ASN A 301 19.43 5.25 -12.54
C ASN A 301 19.32 6.55 -13.35
N TYR A 302 18.21 6.77 -14.07
CA TYR A 302 17.97 8.01 -14.79
C TYR A 302 17.60 9.13 -13.81
N VAL A 303 18.27 10.27 -13.91
CA VAL A 303 17.94 11.48 -13.13
C VAL A 303 17.23 12.42 -14.10
N THR A 304 15.98 12.78 -13.81
CA THR A 304 15.33 13.86 -14.54
C THR A 304 16.02 15.18 -14.23
N ARG A 305 16.19 16.05 -15.22
CA ARG A 305 16.76 17.40 -15.05
C ARG A 305 15.91 18.46 -15.74
N GLU A 306 14.67 18.12 -16.08
CA GLU A 306 13.81 18.97 -16.89
C GLU A 306 12.81 19.70 -15.98
N PRO A 307 12.95 21.03 -15.76
CA PRO A 307 12.00 21.83 -15.00
C PRO A 307 10.56 21.73 -15.53
N ALA A 308 10.38 21.43 -16.81
CA ALA A 308 9.08 21.34 -17.48
C ALA A 308 8.14 20.24 -16.93
N TYR A 309 8.62 19.32 -16.10
CA TYR A 309 7.77 18.35 -15.39
C TYR A 309 7.12 18.92 -14.12
N PHE A 310 7.59 20.08 -13.64
CA PHE A 310 7.15 20.72 -12.42
C PHE A 310 6.58 22.10 -12.76
N PRO A 311 5.28 22.18 -13.10
CA PRO A 311 4.65 23.48 -13.34
C PRO A 311 4.79 24.37 -12.08
N PRO A 312 4.91 25.70 -12.25
CA PRO A 312 4.95 26.62 -11.12
C PRO A 312 3.71 26.43 -10.24
N PRO A 313 3.85 26.49 -8.90
CA PRO A 313 2.70 26.43 -8.01
C PRO A 313 1.74 27.57 -8.35
N SER A 314 0.46 27.24 -8.46
CA SER A 314 -0.62 28.21 -8.65
C SER A 314 -0.84 29.03 -7.39
N GLY A 315 -0.60 28.46 -6.20
CA GLY A 315 -0.94 29.06 -4.92
C GLY A 315 -2.44 29.26 -4.72
N THR A 316 -3.27 28.65 -5.58
CA THR A 316 -4.73 28.73 -5.55
C THR A 316 -5.33 27.38 -5.19
N GLY A 317 -6.57 27.40 -4.70
CA GLY A 317 -7.32 26.20 -4.38
C GLY A 317 -7.94 26.25 -2.98
N GLY A 318 -9.08 25.58 -2.83
CA GLY A 318 -9.80 25.51 -1.56
C GLY A 318 -9.52 24.24 -0.75
N HIS A 319 -8.76 23.29 -1.31
CA HIS A 319 -8.51 21.99 -0.69
C HIS A 319 -7.08 21.91 -0.16
N HIS A 320 -6.94 21.58 1.13
CA HIS A 320 -5.66 21.39 1.80
C HIS A 320 -5.22 19.93 1.71
N VAL A 321 -4.15 19.68 0.97
CA VAL A 321 -3.68 18.32 0.65
C VAL A 321 -2.21 18.17 0.97
N GLN A 322 -1.86 17.06 1.64
CA GLN A 322 -0.47 16.69 1.89
C GLN A 322 -0.20 15.29 1.36
N ILE A 323 0.80 15.17 0.49
CA ILE A 323 1.25 13.87 -0.03
C ILE A 323 2.34 13.33 0.87
N VAL A 324 2.08 12.19 1.49
CA VAL A 324 2.98 11.55 2.44
C VAL A 324 3.39 10.19 1.89
N ALA A 325 4.68 10.00 1.67
CA ALA A 325 5.21 8.73 1.23
C ALA A 325 5.72 7.91 2.43
N SER A 326 5.95 6.62 2.24
CA SER A 326 6.82 5.83 3.13
C SER A 326 7.57 4.78 2.32
N GLY A 327 8.59 4.21 2.93
CA GLY A 327 9.43 3.20 2.30
C GLY A 327 10.50 2.65 3.25
N PRO A 328 11.07 1.48 2.95
CA PRO A 328 12.13 0.85 3.75
C PRO A 328 13.44 1.66 3.78
N ASP A 329 13.54 2.71 2.97
CA ASP A 329 14.60 3.71 2.93
C ASP A 329 14.42 4.85 3.95
N ARG A 330 13.27 4.92 4.61
CA ARG A 330 12.90 5.99 5.54
C ARG A 330 12.74 5.46 6.96
N GLU A 331 13.76 5.68 7.78
CA GLU A 331 13.76 5.28 9.20
C GLU A 331 12.77 6.08 10.05
N SER A 332 12.27 7.20 9.53
CA SER A 332 11.27 8.05 10.18
C SER A 332 9.85 7.49 10.14
N GLU A 333 9.55 6.50 9.27
CA GLU A 333 8.22 5.87 9.12
C GLU A 333 7.06 6.91 9.02
N PRO A 334 7.05 7.83 8.03
CA PRO A 334 6.18 9.01 8.10
C PRO A 334 4.68 8.74 8.16
N ILE A 335 4.16 7.84 7.30
CA ILE A 335 2.74 7.45 7.29
C ILE A 335 2.33 6.87 8.66
N HIS A 336 3.17 6.02 9.26
CA HIS A 336 2.91 5.41 10.57
C HIS A 336 2.79 6.47 11.67
N ARG A 337 3.76 7.38 11.77
CA ARG A 337 3.75 8.44 12.78
C ARG A 337 2.60 9.41 12.61
N LEU A 338 2.25 9.71 11.36
CA LEU A 338 1.12 10.58 11.06
C LEU A 338 -0.20 9.94 11.47
N TYR A 339 -0.42 8.66 11.14
CA TYR A 339 -1.61 7.92 11.58
C TYR A 339 -1.67 7.81 13.10
N PHE A 340 -0.55 7.48 13.76
CA PHE A 340 -0.47 7.45 15.21
C PHE A 340 -0.89 8.79 15.83
N ALA A 341 -0.31 9.90 15.34
CA ALA A 341 -0.58 11.23 15.86
C ALA A 341 -2.03 11.66 15.60
N ALA A 342 -2.56 11.41 14.40
CA ALA A 342 -3.95 11.72 14.06
C ALA A 342 -4.91 10.97 14.99
N ILE A 343 -4.75 9.66 15.15
CA ILE A 343 -5.59 8.84 16.06
C ILE A 343 -5.47 9.31 17.51
N ALA A 344 -4.26 9.67 17.97
CA ALA A 344 -4.07 10.19 19.31
C ALA A 344 -4.79 11.53 19.54
N LEU A 345 -4.88 12.38 18.50
CA LEU A 345 -5.57 13.66 18.53
C LEU A 345 -7.09 13.57 18.39
N ALA A 346 -7.63 12.39 18.09
CA ALA A 346 -9.06 12.16 17.90
C ALA A 346 -9.89 12.56 19.14
N ARG A 347 -11.06 13.15 18.91
CA ARG A 347 -12.00 13.60 19.95
C ARG A 347 -13.38 12.98 19.82
N THR A 348 -13.84 12.67 18.61
CA THR A 348 -15.21 12.22 18.35
C THR A 348 -15.25 10.87 17.63
N ARG A 349 -14.46 10.67 16.57
CA ARG A 349 -14.49 9.41 15.79
C ARG A 349 -13.15 9.05 15.14
N VAL A 350 -12.92 7.75 14.98
CA VAL A 350 -11.86 7.19 14.12
C VAL A 350 -12.46 6.07 13.28
N LEU A 351 -12.50 6.26 11.97
CA LEU A 351 -13.02 5.28 11.01
C LEU A 351 -11.88 4.76 10.15
N VAL A 352 -11.69 3.45 10.12
CA VAL A 352 -10.59 2.79 9.40
C VAL A 352 -11.15 1.74 8.46
N THR A 353 -10.88 1.86 7.16
CA THR A 353 -11.10 0.78 6.19
C THR A 353 -9.75 0.27 5.72
N THR A 354 -9.51 -1.04 5.83
CA THR A 354 -8.26 -1.66 5.39
C THR A 354 -8.49 -3.13 5.03
N PRO A 355 -7.89 -3.67 3.95
CA PRO A 355 -7.98 -5.10 3.68
C PRO A 355 -7.19 -5.93 4.70
N TYR A 356 -6.13 -5.35 5.26
CA TYR A 356 -5.21 -6.01 6.19
C TYR A 356 -5.10 -5.17 7.46
N PHE A 357 -5.66 -5.69 8.54
CA PHE A 357 -5.61 -5.09 9.87
C PHE A 357 -4.68 -5.91 10.76
N VAL A 358 -3.38 -5.67 10.64
CA VAL A 358 -2.32 -6.33 11.42
C VAL A 358 -1.47 -5.24 12.09
N PRO A 359 -2.08 -4.43 12.98
CA PRO A 359 -1.43 -3.24 13.53
C PRO A 359 -0.21 -3.62 14.37
N ASP A 360 0.76 -2.69 14.40
CA ASP A 360 1.84 -2.76 15.37
C ASP A 360 1.37 -2.28 16.76
N GLY A 361 2.24 -2.40 17.76
CA GLY A 361 1.89 -2.04 19.12
C GLY A 361 1.51 -0.56 19.29
N ALA A 362 2.10 0.34 18.50
CA ALA A 362 1.84 1.78 18.60
C ALA A 362 0.46 2.15 18.03
N ILE A 363 0.13 1.66 16.83
CA ILE A 363 -1.18 1.90 16.22
C ILE A 363 -2.29 1.22 17.04
N LEU A 364 -2.06 -0.02 17.50
CA LEU A 364 -3.02 -0.72 18.34
C LEU A 364 -3.27 0.06 19.64
N ALA A 365 -2.22 0.54 20.31
CA ALA A 365 -2.35 1.33 21.52
C ALA A 365 -3.07 2.67 21.27
N ALA A 366 -2.80 3.35 20.14
CA ALA A 366 -3.49 4.59 19.80
C ALA A 366 -5.00 4.36 19.61
N LEU A 367 -5.38 3.33 18.84
CA LEU A 367 -6.78 2.97 18.60
C LEU A 367 -7.52 2.57 19.89
N THR A 368 -6.93 1.69 20.69
CA THR A 368 -7.57 1.22 21.93
C THR A 368 -7.62 2.33 22.99
N THR A 369 -6.62 3.22 23.06
CA THR A 369 -6.64 4.38 23.96
C THR A 369 -7.70 5.40 23.53
N ALA A 370 -7.87 5.64 22.23
CA ALA A 370 -8.95 6.48 21.73
C ALA A 370 -10.32 5.91 22.11
N ALA A 371 -10.54 4.61 21.91
CA ALA A 371 -11.78 3.95 22.32
C ALA A 371 -12.04 4.04 23.84
N LEU A 372 -11.01 3.81 24.66
CA LEU A 372 -11.11 3.94 26.12
C LEU A 372 -11.39 5.38 26.59
N ARG A 373 -11.02 6.39 25.78
CA ARG A 373 -11.38 7.81 26.01
C ARG A 373 -12.82 8.14 25.61
N GLY A 374 -13.56 7.19 25.02
CA GLY A 374 -14.93 7.38 24.55
C GLY A 374 -15.05 7.85 23.09
N VAL A 375 -13.97 7.83 22.31
CA VAL A 375 -14.01 8.12 20.86
C VAL A 375 -14.67 6.95 20.13
N ASP A 376 -15.55 7.22 19.16
CA ASP A 376 -16.17 6.17 18.33
C ASP A 376 -15.15 5.60 17.34
N VAL A 377 -14.50 4.50 17.71
CA VAL A 377 -13.51 3.81 16.88
C VAL A 377 -14.17 2.64 16.15
N ARG A 378 -14.19 2.71 14.81
CA ARG A 378 -14.75 1.66 13.94
C ARG A 378 -13.75 1.21 12.88
N ILE A 379 -13.59 -0.10 12.76
CA ILE A 379 -12.68 -0.73 11.82
C ILE A 379 -13.48 -1.63 10.86
N LEU A 380 -13.36 -1.37 9.57
CA LEU A 380 -13.97 -2.15 8.49
C LEU A 380 -12.88 -2.94 7.75
N VAL A 381 -13.09 -4.25 7.65
CA VAL A 381 -12.17 -5.22 7.06
C VAL A 381 -12.95 -6.22 6.20
N PRO A 382 -12.34 -6.91 5.23
CA PRO A 382 -13.05 -7.89 4.41
C PRO A 382 -13.38 -9.15 5.20
N ARG A 383 -14.60 -9.69 5.04
CA ARG A 383 -14.93 -11.02 5.58
C ARG A 383 -14.11 -12.13 4.93
N ARG A 384 -13.82 -11.97 3.64
CA ARG A 384 -13.01 -12.87 2.81
C ARG A 384 -11.88 -12.08 2.17
N GLY A 385 -10.65 -12.31 2.65
CA GLY A 385 -9.44 -11.78 2.03
C GLY A 385 -8.87 -12.70 0.95
N ASP A 386 -7.92 -12.18 0.19
CA ASP A 386 -7.10 -12.90 -0.79
C ASP A 386 -6.01 -13.79 -0.15
N SER A 387 -5.72 -13.56 1.14
CA SER A 387 -4.77 -14.34 1.93
C SER A 387 -5.38 -14.88 3.22
N LEU A 388 -5.46 -16.21 3.35
CA LEU A 388 -5.97 -16.90 4.54
C LEU A 388 -5.09 -16.63 5.78
N VAL A 389 -3.77 -16.55 5.60
CA VAL A 389 -2.82 -16.30 6.69
C VAL A 389 -2.98 -14.88 7.22
N VAL A 390 -3.11 -13.89 6.34
CA VAL A 390 -3.32 -12.49 6.74
C VAL A 390 -4.70 -12.33 7.40
N THR A 391 -5.73 -12.98 6.85
CA THR A 391 -7.07 -12.98 7.46
C THR A 391 -7.05 -13.56 8.88
N ALA A 392 -6.37 -14.69 9.08
CA ALA A 392 -6.22 -15.30 10.41
C ALA A 392 -5.40 -14.41 11.37
N ALA A 393 -4.33 -13.78 10.87
CA ALA A 393 -3.54 -12.85 11.66
C ALA A 393 -4.36 -11.62 12.07
N ALA A 394 -5.15 -11.03 11.17
CA ALA A 394 -5.98 -9.88 11.47
C ALA A 394 -7.03 -10.18 12.55
N ARG A 395 -7.75 -11.31 12.41
CA ARG A 395 -8.75 -11.77 13.39
C ARG A 395 -8.17 -11.99 14.79
N SER A 396 -6.88 -12.30 14.90
CA SER A 396 -6.20 -12.45 16.20
C SER A 396 -6.12 -11.14 17.03
N TYR A 397 -6.34 -9.98 16.40
CA TYR A 397 -6.36 -8.66 17.07
C TYR A 397 -7.75 -8.23 17.52
N TYR A 398 -8.82 -8.84 17.00
CA TYR A 398 -10.19 -8.37 17.23
C TYR A 398 -10.56 -8.39 18.70
N ASP A 399 -10.19 -9.43 19.45
CA ASP A 399 -10.57 -9.57 20.86
C ASP A 399 -10.06 -8.39 21.70
N GLY A 400 -8.83 -7.93 21.47
CA GLY A 400 -8.25 -6.80 22.19
C GLY A 400 -8.86 -5.46 21.80
N VAL A 401 -9.16 -5.29 20.50
CA VAL A 401 -9.82 -4.08 19.98
C VAL A 401 -11.25 -3.97 20.53
N ILE A 402 -12.05 -5.03 20.41
CA ILE A 402 -13.43 -5.07 20.89
C ILE A 402 -13.48 -4.94 22.43
N ALA A 403 -12.50 -5.47 23.16
CA ALA A 403 -12.41 -5.30 24.60
C ALA A 403 -12.26 -3.83 25.03
N SER A 404 -11.63 -2.98 24.20
CA SER A 404 -11.44 -1.55 24.48
C SER A 404 -12.66 -0.67 24.23
N GLY A 405 -13.73 -1.22 23.62
CA GLY A 405 -14.93 -0.48 23.21
C GLY A 405 -14.97 -0.10 21.73
N ALA A 406 -13.88 -0.32 20.99
CA ALA A 406 -13.87 -0.18 19.53
C ALA A 406 -14.72 -1.27 18.85
N ARG A 407 -15.23 -0.97 17.66
CA ARG A 407 -16.14 -1.86 16.89
C ARG A 407 -15.45 -2.34 15.62
N VAL A 408 -15.54 -3.64 15.33
CA VAL A 408 -14.96 -4.26 14.13
C VAL A 408 -16.06 -4.82 13.25
N TYR A 409 -16.00 -4.54 11.96
CA TYR A 409 -16.99 -4.94 10.97
C TYR A 409 -16.32 -5.72 9.83
N GLU A 410 -16.92 -6.84 9.45
CA GLU A 410 -16.50 -7.63 8.30
C GLU A 410 -17.43 -7.35 7.10
N TYR A 411 -16.91 -6.71 6.06
CA TYR A 411 -17.61 -6.44 4.80
C TYR A 411 -17.88 -7.74 4.04
N GLU A 412 -19.14 -7.97 3.66
CA GLU A 412 -19.60 -9.26 3.13
C GLU A 412 -19.64 -9.39 1.60
N PRO A 413 -20.09 -8.37 0.83
CA PRO A 413 -20.38 -8.54 -0.60
C PRO A 413 -19.18 -9.00 -1.43
N THR A 414 -18.04 -8.34 -1.24
CA THR A 414 -16.80 -8.56 -2.02
C THR A 414 -15.58 -8.32 -1.14
N MET A 415 -14.39 -8.34 -1.72
CA MET A 415 -13.21 -7.88 -1.00
C MET A 415 -13.25 -6.35 -0.92
N VAL A 416 -13.24 -5.81 0.30
CA VAL A 416 -12.93 -4.39 0.51
C VAL A 416 -11.41 -4.23 0.55
N HIS A 417 -10.89 -3.51 -0.45
CA HIS A 417 -9.46 -3.24 -0.62
C HIS A 417 -9.13 -1.75 -0.47
N ALA A 418 -10.09 -0.92 -0.07
CA ALA A 418 -9.83 0.47 0.32
C ALA A 418 -8.84 0.57 1.49
N LYS A 419 -7.98 1.58 1.46
CA LYS A 419 -7.11 1.98 2.58
C LYS A 419 -7.41 3.42 2.96
N THR A 420 -8.40 3.59 3.83
CA THR A 420 -8.87 4.90 4.23
C THR A 420 -8.86 5.05 5.74
N VAL A 421 -8.45 6.22 6.22
CA VAL A 421 -8.52 6.60 7.64
C VAL A 421 -9.20 7.95 7.73
N VAL A 422 -10.24 8.04 8.56
CA VAL A 422 -10.91 9.30 8.90
C VAL A 422 -10.77 9.53 10.40
N VAL A 423 -10.32 10.71 10.80
CA VAL A 423 -10.28 11.13 12.20
C VAL A 423 -11.05 12.43 12.36
N ASP A 424 -12.08 12.36 13.20
CA ASP A 424 -13.04 13.45 13.44
C ASP A 424 -13.54 14.07 12.12
N ASP A 425 -13.38 15.37 11.98
CA ASP A 425 -13.77 16.24 10.87
C ASP A 425 -12.57 16.97 10.25
N PHE A 426 -11.34 16.67 10.66
CA PHE A 426 -10.17 17.44 10.22
C PHE A 426 -9.16 16.63 9.41
N PHE A 427 -9.24 15.30 9.44
CA PHE A 427 -8.25 14.42 8.82
C PHE A 427 -8.93 13.28 8.06
N ALA A 428 -8.66 13.22 6.77
CA ALA A 428 -8.97 12.10 5.89
C ALA A 428 -7.70 11.64 5.18
N ALA A 429 -7.51 10.34 5.02
CA ALA A 429 -6.39 9.77 4.31
C ALA A 429 -6.86 8.72 3.31
N VAL A 430 -6.37 8.81 2.07
CA VAL A 430 -6.59 7.83 1.00
C VAL A 430 -5.26 7.50 0.37
N GLY A 431 -4.96 6.22 0.18
CA GLY A 431 -3.69 5.85 -0.44
C GLY A 431 -3.50 4.35 -0.56
N THR A 432 -2.23 3.96 -0.55
CA THR A 432 -1.82 2.57 -0.84
C THR A 432 -1.50 1.78 0.43
N ALA A 433 -1.26 2.46 1.56
CA ALA A 433 -0.80 1.88 2.81
C ALA A 433 -1.94 1.24 3.63
N ASN A 434 -1.81 -0.05 3.95
CA ASN A 434 -2.71 -0.74 4.88
C ASN A 434 -2.31 -0.44 6.34
N ILE A 435 -3.14 -0.90 7.29
CA ILE A 435 -2.81 -0.89 8.72
C ILE A 435 -2.05 -2.18 9.08
N ASP A 436 -0.85 -2.34 8.52
CA ASP A 436 0.03 -3.49 8.74
C ASP A 436 1.53 -3.10 8.80
N ASN A 437 2.37 -3.99 9.35
CA ASN A 437 3.81 -3.72 9.48
C ASN A 437 4.48 -3.57 8.12
N ARG A 438 4.01 -4.32 7.12
CA ARG A 438 4.58 -4.30 5.78
C ARG A 438 4.42 -2.95 5.11
N SER A 439 3.25 -2.33 5.16
CA SER A 439 2.98 -1.00 4.59
C SER A 439 3.75 0.08 5.33
N PHE A 440 3.84 -0.01 6.66
CA PHE A 440 4.55 1.00 7.44
C PHE A 440 6.07 0.97 7.27
N ARG A 441 6.68 -0.21 7.04
CA ARG A 441 8.14 -0.39 7.15
C ARG A 441 8.84 -1.03 5.95
N ILE A 442 8.14 -1.82 5.13
CA ILE A 442 8.76 -2.74 4.16
C ILE A 442 8.43 -2.34 2.72
N ASN A 443 7.17 -1.99 2.44
CA ASN A 443 6.73 -1.55 1.12
C ASN A 443 6.98 -0.05 0.94
N PHE A 444 7.12 0.35 -0.33
CA PHE A 444 7.01 1.74 -0.70
C PHE A 444 5.53 2.07 -0.86
N GLU A 445 5.06 3.05 -0.09
CA GLU A 445 3.66 3.46 -0.02
C GLU A 445 3.54 4.97 -0.26
N VAL A 446 2.34 5.41 -0.60
CA VAL A 446 1.97 6.83 -0.71
C VAL A 446 0.52 7.02 -0.25
N VAL A 447 0.28 8.13 0.45
CA VAL A 447 -1.03 8.53 0.96
C VAL A 447 -1.24 10.00 0.66
N ALA A 448 -2.43 10.34 0.15
CA ALA A 448 -2.93 11.69 0.11
C ALA A 448 -3.72 11.94 1.39
N VAL A 449 -3.27 12.90 2.18
CA VAL A 449 -3.95 13.40 3.38
C VAL A 449 -4.74 14.63 2.99
N LEU A 450 -6.04 14.59 3.25
CA LEU A 450 -7.01 15.63 2.95
C LEU A 450 -7.42 16.25 4.28
N TYR A 451 -7.13 17.54 4.47
CA TYR A 451 -7.46 18.25 5.69
C TYR A 451 -8.78 19.03 5.54
N GLY A 452 -9.56 19.06 6.62
CA GLY A 452 -10.87 19.74 6.69
C GLY A 452 -12.07 18.78 6.58
N SER A 453 -13.26 19.32 6.83
CA SER A 453 -14.47 18.53 7.05
C SER A 453 -15.06 17.91 5.79
N GLY A 454 -15.06 18.61 4.66
CA GLY A 454 -15.73 18.14 3.44
C GLY A 454 -15.31 16.73 3.01
N HIS A 455 -13.99 16.49 2.90
CA HIS A 455 -13.45 15.18 2.50
C HIS A 455 -13.55 14.12 3.60
N ALA A 456 -13.45 14.54 4.87
CA ALA A 456 -13.61 13.65 6.02
C ALA A 456 -15.04 13.13 6.13
N ASP A 457 -16.03 13.99 5.89
CA ASP A 457 -17.45 13.63 5.90
C ASP A 457 -17.81 12.75 4.71
N GLU A 458 -17.33 13.04 3.49
CA GLU A 458 -17.57 12.19 2.31
C GLU A 458 -17.05 10.76 2.53
N LEU A 459 -15.83 10.59 3.05
CA LEU A 459 -15.28 9.27 3.38
C LEU A 459 -16.02 8.61 4.54
N ALA A 460 -16.48 9.37 5.54
CA ALA A 460 -17.29 8.84 6.63
C ALA A 460 -18.66 8.34 6.14
N GLU A 461 -19.31 9.07 5.24
CA GLU A 461 -20.55 8.63 4.60
C GLU A 461 -20.33 7.35 3.80
N GLN A 462 -19.26 7.27 3.02
CA GLN A 462 -18.92 6.05 2.30
C GLN A 462 -18.66 4.88 3.25
N PHE A 463 -17.93 5.11 4.35
CA PHE A 463 -17.73 4.10 5.40
C PHE A 463 -19.07 3.58 5.93
N HIS A 464 -20.01 4.48 6.24
CA HIS A 464 -21.34 4.11 6.71
C HIS A 464 -22.19 3.39 5.65
N ARG A 465 -22.05 3.75 4.36
CA ARG A 465 -22.64 2.99 3.26
C ARG A 465 -22.09 1.56 3.23
N ASP A 466 -20.79 1.38 3.34
CA ASP A 466 -20.16 0.06 3.37
C ASP A 466 -20.63 -0.77 4.59
N LEU A 467 -20.90 -0.12 5.74
CA LEU A 467 -21.45 -0.79 6.94
C LEU A 467 -22.84 -1.39 6.73
N THR A 468 -23.65 -0.87 5.80
CA THR A 468 -24.99 -1.42 5.52
C THR A 468 -24.93 -2.88 5.02
N SER A 469 -23.78 -3.28 4.47
CA SER A 469 -23.49 -4.61 3.97
C SER A 469 -22.35 -5.30 4.74
N ALA A 470 -22.09 -4.86 5.97
CA ALA A 470 -21.07 -5.43 6.83
C ALA A 470 -21.69 -6.05 8.08
N GLN A 471 -21.06 -7.12 8.57
CA GLN A 471 -21.43 -7.74 9.83
C GLN A 471 -20.53 -7.24 10.95
N GLU A 472 -21.11 -6.72 12.03
CA GLU A 472 -20.34 -6.42 13.24
C GLU A 472 -19.89 -7.70 13.93
N ILE A 473 -18.63 -7.73 14.35
CA ILE A 473 -18.06 -8.84 15.12
C ILE A 473 -18.19 -8.52 16.61
N ASP A 474 -18.97 -9.33 17.33
CA ASP A 474 -19.19 -9.18 18.76
C ASP A 474 -18.41 -10.21 19.60
N LYS A 475 -18.29 -9.93 20.91
CA LYS A 475 -17.60 -10.81 21.87
C LYS A 475 -18.24 -12.22 21.94
N PRO A 476 -19.58 -12.38 21.98
CA PRO A 476 -20.21 -13.70 21.98
C PRO A 476 -19.87 -14.55 20.75
N THR A 477 -19.83 -13.95 19.56
CA THR A 477 -19.48 -14.63 18.31
C THR A 477 -18.03 -15.09 18.35
N ARG A 478 -17.11 -14.24 18.82
CA ARG A 478 -15.69 -14.60 19.00
C ARG A 478 -15.50 -15.73 20.02
N ALA A 479 -16.25 -15.73 21.12
CA ALA A 479 -16.15 -16.75 22.17
C ALA A 479 -16.56 -18.15 21.70
N ARG A 480 -17.39 -18.26 20.65
CA ARG A 480 -17.87 -19.55 20.10
C ARG A 480 -16.93 -20.17 19.06
N ILE A 481 -15.82 -19.50 18.70
CA ILE A 481 -14.88 -20.01 17.70
C ILE A 481 -14.20 -21.29 18.24
N PRO A 482 -14.18 -22.38 17.45
CA PRO A 482 -13.52 -23.62 17.86
C PRO A 482 -12.04 -23.42 18.21
N LEU A 483 -11.54 -24.16 19.20
CA LEU A 483 -10.16 -24.02 19.70
C LEU A 483 -9.10 -24.13 18.59
N GLY A 484 -9.28 -25.04 17.62
CA GLY A 484 -8.36 -25.19 16.49
C GLY A 484 -8.22 -23.92 15.64
N TRP A 485 -9.32 -23.20 15.42
CA TRP A 485 -9.29 -21.90 14.71
C TRP A 485 -8.62 -20.82 15.54
N ARG A 486 -8.84 -20.78 16.86
CA ARG A 486 -8.15 -19.84 17.76
C ARG A 486 -6.64 -20.07 17.77
N ILE A 487 -6.20 -21.33 17.75
CA ILE A 487 -4.78 -21.69 17.64
C ILE A 487 -4.23 -21.25 16.28
N ALA A 488 -4.98 -21.42 15.19
CA ALA A 488 -4.57 -20.96 13.86
C ALA A 488 -4.41 -19.43 13.79
N GLU A 489 -5.35 -18.67 14.36
CA GLU A 489 -5.25 -17.20 14.47
C GLU A 489 -4.02 -16.79 15.30
N ALA A 490 -3.81 -17.41 16.45
CA ALA A 490 -2.65 -17.14 17.30
C ALA A 490 -1.31 -17.49 16.62
N GLY A 491 -1.26 -18.60 15.89
CA GLY A 491 -0.11 -19.01 15.10
C GLY A 491 0.18 -18.03 13.96
N ALA A 492 -0.86 -17.60 13.23
CA ALA A 492 -0.73 -16.61 12.16
C ALA A 492 -0.23 -15.25 12.69
N ARG A 493 -0.63 -14.85 13.90
CA ARG A 493 -0.14 -13.64 14.57
C ARG A 493 1.37 -13.61 14.75
N LEU A 494 2.05 -14.76 14.87
CA LEU A 494 3.51 -14.82 14.98
C LEU A 494 4.21 -14.30 13.70
N LEU A 495 3.51 -14.32 12.57
CA LEU A 495 3.99 -13.80 11.30
C LEU A 495 3.76 -12.29 11.13
N SER A 496 3.03 -11.62 12.04
CA SER A 496 2.69 -10.18 11.94
C SER A 496 3.86 -9.25 11.62
N PRO A 497 5.10 -9.46 12.10
CA PRO A 497 6.24 -8.60 11.71
C PRO A 497 6.59 -8.65 10.21
N LEU A 498 6.15 -9.68 9.49
CA LEU A 498 6.37 -9.89 8.05
C LEU A 498 5.14 -9.57 7.20
N LEU A 499 3.97 -9.42 7.84
CA LEU A 499 2.69 -9.20 7.20
C LEU A 499 2.36 -7.73 7.02
#